data_AF-A0A662HCI6-F1
#
_entry.id   AF-A0A662HCI6-F1
#
_cell.length_a   1.000
_cell.length_b   1.000
_cell.length_c   1.000
_cell.angle_alpha   90.00
_cell.angle_beta   90.00
_cell.angle_gamma   90.00
#
_symmetry.space_group_name_H-M   'P 1'
#
loop_
_entity.id
_entity.type
_entity.pdbx_description
1 polymer ?
#
loop_
_entity_poly.entity_id
_entity_poly.type
_entity_poly.pdbx_seq_one_letter_code
_entity_poly.pdbx_strand_id
1 'polypeptide(L)'
;MILGRGEEPISGVAMEDEVTRRAKEKFGRLSSIGQMAASMMLANLRNARDAKKQLREMMKEGRDFRSLPPLIRLIMGTVATLPGEEALRYLDRVERECLEGLRSLGFTDEEIERLIELRR
;
A
#
# COMPACT_ATOMS: atom_id res chain seq x y z
N MET A 1 29.21 -7.24 -51.03
CA MET A 1 29.40 -6.19 -50.01
C MET A 1 28.04 -5.83 -49.47
N ILE A 2 27.66 -6.41 -48.34
CA ILE A 2 26.36 -6.16 -47.68
C ILE A 2 26.67 -5.47 -46.36
N LEU A 3 25.96 -4.37 -46.15
CA LEU A 3 26.05 -3.38 -45.09
C LEU A 3 26.18 -3.98 -43.68
N GLY A 4 27.09 -3.41 -42.89
CA GLY A 4 27.22 -3.69 -41.47
C GLY A 4 25.92 -3.32 -40.75
N ARG A 5 25.29 -4.34 -40.16
CA ARG A 5 24.15 -4.15 -39.27
C ARG A 5 24.66 -3.49 -38.00
N GLY A 6 24.16 -2.28 -37.74
CA GLY A 6 24.18 -1.73 -36.39
C GLY A 6 23.47 -2.72 -35.49
N GLU A 7 24.23 -3.30 -34.56
CA GLU A 7 23.65 -4.01 -33.43
C GLU A 7 23.02 -2.96 -32.52
N GLU A 8 21.72 -2.76 -32.67
CA GLU A 8 20.93 -2.13 -31.61
C GLU A 8 20.92 -3.10 -30.41
N PRO A 9 21.26 -2.65 -29.19
CA PRO A 9 21.17 -3.52 -28.03
C PRO A 9 19.69 -3.87 -27.76
N ILE A 10 19.45 -5.17 -27.76
CA ILE A 10 18.17 -5.82 -27.52
C ILE A 10 17.77 -5.67 -26.03
N SER A 11 16.50 -5.32 -25.79
CA SER A 11 15.70 -5.66 -24.60
C SER A 11 15.95 -4.87 -23.29
N GLY A 12 15.24 -3.75 -23.13
CA GLY A 12 13.94 -3.79 -22.44
C GLY A 12 13.88 -4.14 -20.95
N VAL A 13 14.97 -4.16 -20.19
CA VAL A 13 14.88 -4.14 -18.72
C VAL A 13 14.62 -2.69 -18.31
N ALA A 14 13.39 -2.37 -17.93
CA ALA A 14 13.10 -1.10 -17.27
C ALA A 14 14.09 -0.97 -16.11
N MET A 15 15.00 0.02 -16.17
CA MET A 15 15.91 0.31 -15.08
C MET A 15 15.05 0.48 -13.83
N GLU A 16 15.23 -0.42 -12.86
CA GLU A 16 14.58 -0.29 -11.56
C GLU A 16 15.01 1.04 -10.97
N ASP A 17 14.04 1.88 -10.61
CA ASP A 17 14.36 3.17 -10.06
C ASP A 17 15.09 3.00 -8.71
N GLU A 18 16.01 3.92 -8.44
CA GLU A 18 16.91 3.85 -7.29
C GLU A 18 16.15 3.84 -5.94
N VAL A 19 14.94 4.40 -5.89
CA VAL A 19 14.10 4.36 -4.68
C VAL A 19 13.59 2.95 -4.46
N THR A 20 13.06 2.32 -5.51
CA THR A 20 12.56 0.94 -5.47
C THR A 20 13.66 -0.04 -5.09
N ARG A 21 14.85 0.09 -5.69
CA ARG A 21 16.02 -0.74 -5.36
C ARG A 21 16.40 -0.62 -3.88
N ARG A 22 16.57 0.60 -3.37
CA ARG A 22 16.91 0.87 -1.95
C ARG A 22 15.85 0.32 -1.00
N ALA A 23 14.57 0.50 -1.33
CA ALA A 23 13.46 0.00 -0.53
C ALA A 23 13.51 -1.54 -0.41
N LYS A 24 13.73 -2.25 -1.51
CA LYS A 24 13.87 -3.72 -1.51
C LYS A 24 15.09 -4.19 -0.71
N GLU A 25 16.23 -3.52 -0.85
CA GLU A 25 17.44 -3.85 -0.08
C GLU A 25 17.24 -3.65 1.41
N LYS A 26 16.65 -2.52 1.84
CA LYS A 26 16.30 -2.29 3.24
C LYS A 26 15.36 -3.36 3.76
N PHE A 27 14.32 -3.68 2.99
CA PHE A 27 13.35 -4.70 3.34
C PHE A 27 14.02 -6.07 3.51
N GLY A 28 14.90 -6.46 2.59
CA GLY A 28 15.64 -7.73 2.66
C GLY A 28 16.63 -7.84 3.83
N ARG A 29 17.09 -6.71 4.38
CA ARG A 29 17.98 -6.67 5.57
C ARG A 29 17.22 -6.83 6.89
N LEU A 30 15.89 -6.71 6.90
CA LEU A 30 15.10 -6.96 8.10
C LEU A 30 15.12 -8.45 8.46
N SER A 31 14.98 -8.76 9.75
CA SER A 31 14.74 -10.14 10.21
C SER A 31 13.43 -10.68 9.63
N SER A 32 13.23 -12.00 9.61
CA SER A 32 11.97 -12.59 9.12
C SER A 32 10.74 -12.02 9.84
N ILE A 33 10.84 -11.77 11.15
CA ILE A 33 9.78 -11.12 11.94
C ILE A 33 9.59 -9.66 11.49
N GLY A 34 10.68 -8.92 11.27
CA GLY A 34 10.63 -7.54 10.77
C GLY A 34 10.01 -7.44 9.37
N GLN A 35 10.34 -8.36 8.46
CA GLN A 35 9.76 -8.43 7.11
C GLN A 35 8.27 -8.75 7.15
N MET A 36 7.85 -9.65 8.03
CA MET A 36 6.44 -9.95 8.26
C MET A 36 5.69 -8.72 8.79
N ALA A 37 6.23 -8.07 9.83
CA ALA A 37 5.64 -6.87 10.40
C ALA A 37 5.54 -5.73 9.37
N ALA A 38 6.61 -5.46 8.62
CA ALA A 38 6.62 -4.45 7.56
C ALA A 38 5.63 -4.79 6.44
N SER A 39 5.52 -6.07 6.03
CA SER A 39 4.52 -6.51 5.04
C SER A 39 3.08 -6.28 5.53
N MET A 40 2.80 -6.59 6.79
CA MET A 40 1.48 -6.36 7.38
C MET A 40 1.15 -4.88 7.46
N MET A 41 2.12 -4.03 7.85
CA MET A 41 1.93 -2.58 7.88
C MET A 41 1.67 -2.00 6.47
N LEU A 42 2.43 -2.43 5.46
CA LEU A 42 2.21 -2.01 4.07
C LEU A 42 0.81 -2.43 3.56
N ALA A 43 0.39 -3.67 3.87
CA ALA A 43 -0.92 -4.17 3.50
C ALA A 43 -2.05 -3.39 4.20
N ASN A 44 -1.92 -3.14 5.50
CA ASN A 44 -2.89 -2.38 6.28
C ASN A 44 -2.98 -0.93 5.83
N LEU A 45 -1.85 -0.28 5.54
CA LEU A 45 -1.80 1.07 5.00
C LEU A 45 -2.55 1.18 3.66
N ARG A 46 -2.27 0.26 2.73
CA ARG A 46 -2.98 0.17 1.45
C ARG A 46 -4.49 -0.01 1.66
N ASN A 47 -4.87 -1.01 2.44
CA ASN A 47 -6.27 -1.34 2.69
C ASN A 47 -7.00 -0.16 3.37
N ALA A 48 -6.34 0.55 4.29
CA ALA A 48 -6.93 1.70 4.97
C ALA A 48 -7.21 2.86 3.99
N ARG A 49 -6.26 3.16 3.09
CA ARG A 49 -6.42 4.18 2.05
C ARG A 49 -7.54 3.83 1.06
N ASP A 50 -7.58 2.59 0.60
CA ASP A 50 -8.63 2.12 -0.32
C ASP A 50 -10.01 2.15 0.36
N ALA A 51 -10.11 1.70 1.61
CA ALA A 51 -11.34 1.76 2.39
C ALA A 51 -11.81 3.20 2.63
N LYS A 52 -10.90 4.14 2.93
CA LYS A 52 -11.23 5.57 3.06
C LYS A 52 -11.81 6.13 1.77
N LYS A 53 -11.22 5.79 0.62
CA LYS A 53 -11.70 6.23 -0.69
C LYS A 53 -13.13 5.72 -0.93
N GLN A 54 -13.34 4.42 -0.78
CA GLN A 54 -14.67 3.81 -0.98
C GLN A 54 -15.72 4.37 -0.01
N LEU A 55 -15.36 4.53 1.27
CA LEU A 55 -16.27 5.07 2.27
C LEU A 55 -16.68 6.51 1.95
N ARG A 56 -15.73 7.36 1.50
CA ARG A 56 -16.05 8.72 1.06
C ARG A 56 -16.96 8.74 -0.17
N GLU A 57 -16.77 7.84 -1.11
CA GLU A 57 -17.64 7.71 -2.29
C GLU A 57 -19.06 7.28 -1.88
N MET A 58 -19.19 6.28 -1.02
CA MET A 58 -20.48 5.84 -0.48
C MET A 58 -21.20 6.97 0.26
N MET A 59 -20.49 7.71 1.13
CA MET A 59 -21.06 8.83 1.89
C MET A 59 -21.58 9.94 0.97
N LYS A 60 -20.89 10.24 -0.15
CA LYS A 60 -21.36 11.22 -1.14
C LYS A 60 -22.68 10.80 -1.81
N GLU A 61 -22.89 9.50 -1.96
CA GLU A 61 -24.11 8.91 -2.52
C GLU A 61 -25.22 8.72 -1.46
N GLY A 62 -25.02 9.18 -0.23
CA GLY A 62 -25.94 8.98 0.89
C GLY A 62 -25.98 7.53 1.39
N ARG A 63 -25.01 6.69 0.99
CA ARG A 63 -24.88 5.30 1.43
C ARG A 63 -23.95 5.23 2.64
N ASP A 64 -24.39 4.52 3.67
CA ASP A 64 -23.57 4.20 4.84
C ASP A 64 -22.92 2.82 4.63
N PHE A 65 -21.68 2.59 5.04
CA PHE A 65 -21.02 1.28 4.90
C PHE A 65 -21.81 0.14 5.60
N ARG A 66 -22.69 0.46 6.57
CA ARG A 66 -23.63 -0.51 7.16
C ARG A 66 -24.57 -1.12 6.13
N SER A 67 -24.76 -0.47 4.98
CA SER A 67 -25.51 -0.96 3.82
C SER A 67 -24.74 -1.98 2.97
N LEU A 68 -23.45 -2.26 3.27
CA LEU A 68 -22.69 -3.31 2.60
C LEU A 68 -23.11 -4.70 3.10
N PRO A 69 -22.97 -5.75 2.26
CA PRO A 69 -23.24 -7.12 2.66
C PRO A 69 -22.47 -7.54 3.94
N PRO A 70 -23.07 -8.36 4.84
CA PRO A 70 -22.45 -8.73 6.11
C PRO A 70 -21.05 -9.34 6.02
N LEU A 71 -20.76 -10.11 4.96
CA LEU A 71 -19.45 -10.72 4.74
C LEU A 71 -18.37 -9.66 4.44
N ILE A 72 -18.71 -8.63 3.66
CA ILE A 72 -17.83 -7.49 3.37
C ILE A 72 -17.55 -6.70 4.66
N ARG A 73 -18.59 -6.52 5.48
CA ARG A 73 -18.48 -5.90 6.81
C ARG A 73 -17.58 -6.71 7.76
N LEU A 74 -17.70 -8.03 7.76
CA LEU A 74 -16.88 -8.91 8.58
C LEU A 74 -15.38 -8.81 8.22
N ILE A 75 -15.07 -8.76 6.92
CA ILE A 75 -13.69 -8.58 6.41
C ILE A 75 -13.12 -7.23 6.83
N MET A 76 -13.96 -6.18 6.90
CA MET A 76 -13.58 -4.84 7.36
C MET A 76 -13.53 -4.67 8.89
N GLY A 77 -13.90 -5.69 9.67
CA GLY A 77 -13.74 -5.74 11.12
C GLY A 77 -14.35 -4.54 11.86
N THR A 78 -13.56 -3.91 12.75
CA THR A 78 -13.94 -2.75 13.56
C THR A 78 -14.45 -1.56 12.74
N VAL A 79 -14.00 -1.40 11.50
CA VAL A 79 -14.49 -0.31 10.62
C VAL A 79 -15.97 -0.50 10.30
N ALA A 80 -16.42 -1.76 10.20
CA ALA A 80 -17.78 -2.10 9.80
C ALA A 80 -18.82 -2.08 10.93
N THR A 81 -18.47 -1.55 12.09
CA THR A 81 -19.37 -1.32 13.21
C THR A 81 -19.47 0.16 13.60
N LEU A 82 -18.62 1.03 13.06
CA LEU A 82 -18.50 2.44 13.41
C LEU A 82 -19.21 3.34 12.39
N PRO A 83 -20.09 4.29 12.77
CA PRO A 83 -20.67 5.27 11.83
C PRO A 83 -19.64 5.90 10.88
N GLY A 84 -20.06 6.30 9.67
CA GLY A 84 -19.13 6.68 8.58
C GLY A 84 -18.00 7.64 8.98
N GLU A 85 -18.26 8.67 9.79
CA GLU A 85 -17.21 9.56 10.28
C GLU A 85 -16.24 8.90 11.28
N GLU A 86 -16.74 8.04 12.17
CA GLU A 86 -15.91 7.28 13.11
C GLU A 86 -15.04 6.25 12.38
N ALA A 87 -15.61 5.58 11.37
CA ALA A 87 -14.87 4.69 10.48
C ALA A 87 -13.74 5.43 9.76
N LEU A 88 -13.99 6.64 9.22
CA LEU A 88 -12.93 7.46 8.62
C LEU A 88 -11.83 7.82 9.62
N ARG A 89 -12.18 8.25 10.83
CA ARG A 89 -11.20 8.58 11.89
C ARG A 89 -10.37 7.36 12.31
N TYR A 90 -10.99 6.18 12.36
CA TYR A 90 -10.27 4.95 12.66
C TYR A 90 -9.28 4.60 11.53
N LEU A 91 -9.71 4.70 10.27
CA LEU A 91 -8.83 4.45 9.12
C LEU A 91 -7.67 5.47 9.05
N ASP A 92 -7.91 6.74 9.39
CA ASP A 92 -6.86 7.76 9.52
C ASP A 92 -5.83 7.39 10.60
N ARG A 93 -6.29 6.81 11.71
CA ARG A 93 -5.41 6.31 12.78
C ARG A 93 -4.56 5.13 12.29
N VAL A 94 -5.17 4.14 11.62
CA VAL A 94 -4.45 2.98 11.07
C VAL A 94 -3.40 3.41 10.06
N GLU A 95 -3.75 4.32 9.14
CA GLU A 95 -2.80 4.87 8.17
C GLU A 95 -1.61 5.54 8.87
N ARG A 96 -1.86 6.40 9.86
CA ARG A 96 -0.80 7.05 10.63
C ARG A 96 0.10 6.05 11.36
N GLU A 97 -0.48 5.09 12.07
CA GLU A 97 0.28 4.09 12.84
C GLU A 97 1.14 3.21 11.93
N CYS A 98 0.65 2.83 10.73
CA CYS A 98 1.43 2.09 9.76
C CYS A 98 2.59 2.92 9.20
N LEU A 99 2.36 4.21 8.89
CA LEU A 99 3.40 5.11 8.42
C LEU A 99 4.48 5.32 9.49
N GLU A 100 4.09 5.58 10.74
CA GLU A 100 5.02 5.72 11.87
C GLU A 100 5.83 4.44 12.10
N GLY A 101 5.20 3.27 12.05
CA GLY A 101 5.89 1.98 12.17
C GLY A 101 6.85 1.69 11.03
N LEU A 102 6.52 2.04 9.79
CA LEU A 102 7.44 1.87 8.65
C LEU A 102 8.60 2.87 8.71
N ARG A 103 8.35 4.11 9.14
CA ARG A 103 9.40 5.12 9.36
C ARG A 103 10.36 4.70 10.46
N SER A 104 9.88 4.07 11.54
CA SER A 104 10.75 3.58 12.60
C SER A 104 11.66 2.42 12.16
N LEU A 105 11.27 1.70 11.10
CA LEU A 105 12.10 0.71 10.41
C LEU A 105 13.08 1.32 9.40
N GLY A 106 13.08 2.65 9.25
CA GLY A 106 14.03 3.38 8.40
C GLY A 106 13.60 3.57 6.94
N PHE A 107 12.32 3.32 6.62
CA PHE A 107 11.77 3.62 5.30
C PHE A 107 11.39 5.10 5.20
N THR A 108 11.68 5.72 4.05
CA THR A 108 11.17 7.05 3.72
C THR A 108 9.75 6.95 3.17
N ASP A 109 9.01 8.05 3.17
CA ASP A 109 7.65 8.09 2.60
C ASP A 109 7.66 7.66 1.12
N GLU A 110 8.65 8.09 0.34
CA GLU A 110 8.80 7.69 -1.06
C GLU A 110 9.03 6.18 -1.22
N GLU A 111 9.88 5.59 -0.38
CA GLU A 111 10.11 4.14 -0.37
C GLU A 111 8.85 3.36 0.03
N ILE A 112 8.08 3.87 0.99
CA ILE A 112 6.81 3.28 1.40
C ILE A 112 5.82 3.27 0.23
N GLU A 113 5.68 4.38 -0.48
CA GLU A 113 4.79 4.45 -1.65
C GLU A 113 5.21 3.45 -2.73
N ARG A 114 6.50 3.35 -3.05
CA ARG A 114 7.00 2.34 -4.02
C ARG A 114 6.70 0.91 -3.57
N LEU A 115 6.88 0.61 -2.29
CA LEU A 115 6.58 -0.72 -1.75
C LEU A 115 5.07 -1.06 -1.77
N ILE A 116 4.19 -0.07 -1.66
CA ILE A 116 2.74 -0.25 -1.83
C ILE A 116 2.40 -0.49 -3.31
N GLU A 117 2.98 0.29 -4.22
CA GLU A 117 2.75 0.18 -5.67
C GLU A 117 3.16 -1.19 -6.22
N LEU A 118 4.30 -1.72 -5.78
CA LEU A 118 4.78 -3.06 -6.16
C LEU A 118 3.84 -4.21 -5.75
N ARG A 119 2.88 -3.95 -4.86
CA ARG A 119 1.95 -4.95 -4.30
C ARG A 119 0.51 -4.77 -4.79
N ARG A 120 0.30 -3.98 -5.84
CA ARG A 120 -0.97 -3.87 -6.58
C ARG A 120 -1.01 -4.85 -7.74
#